data_AF-A0AA39N4U7-F1
#
_entry.id   AF-A0AA39N4U7-F1
#
_cell.length_a   1.000
_cell.length_b   1.000
_cell.length_c   1.000
_cell.angle_alpha   90.00
_cell.angle_beta   90.00
_cell.angle_gamma   90.00
#
_symmetry.space_group_name_H-M   'P 1'
#
loop_
_entity.id
_entity.type
_entity.pdbx_description
1 polymer ?
#
loop_
_entity_poly.entity_id
_entity_poly.type
_entity_poly.pdbx_seq_one_letter_code
_entity_poly.pdbx_strand_id
1 'polypeptide(L)'
;MMDRLQWFERYGDYIIPPNRFQQGLSAFTETGQAESPIPVLKQRFYTGRKSVIPSSLANVLCADIGIDELLEKLNTILGTSYTLENRPLSSLLENYIAKGYDFGTVYAHLRPVWYNDLTTIENHLRTCEARDREMRQDVLANNRIITTMMPPRRVWHLYSNRVVPWWIAHQWPRAISHAWMEEKDCADVQTPINGYRWSVSIPKGVNLNLIRIEMLNLGAEYVWLDVLCLRQAGGWREDLRVEEWKVDVPTIGWVYRSKTAACYFNGLGRPLSMNTCSFESDRSWFRRAWTLQEFCRDLIIVRDTSNNGIVEGEIRVRYKQMSSLQSMQKEGDVFDMLSGCRRIRWI
;
A
#
# COMPACT_ATOMS: atom_id res chain seq x y z
N MET A 1 -29.54 -5.01 12.41
CA MET A 1 -28.72 -5.66 11.37
C MET A 1 -28.65 -4.69 10.21
N MET A 2 -27.48 -4.09 9.98
CA MET A 2 -27.29 -3.03 8.98
C MET A 2 -27.06 -3.69 7.61
N ASP A 3 -27.76 -3.26 6.56
CA ASP A 3 -27.66 -3.89 5.25
C ASP A 3 -26.52 -3.31 4.38
N ARG A 4 -26.18 -4.03 3.31
CA ARG A 4 -25.08 -3.75 2.38
C ARG A 4 -25.10 -2.34 1.75
N LEU A 5 -26.28 -1.77 1.46
CA LEU A 5 -26.44 -0.43 0.89
C LEU A 5 -26.20 0.67 1.94
N GLN A 6 -26.72 0.45 3.16
CA GLN A 6 -26.50 1.38 4.30
C GLN A 6 -25.02 1.51 4.68
N TRP A 7 -24.20 0.50 4.34
CA TRP A 7 -22.75 0.54 4.53
C TRP A 7 -22.04 1.47 3.53
N PHE A 8 -22.40 1.45 2.25
CA PHE A 8 -21.74 2.27 1.22
C PHE A 8 -22.02 3.77 1.38
N GLU A 9 -23.25 4.14 1.72
CA GLU A 9 -23.65 5.54 1.93
C GLU A 9 -22.94 6.18 3.13
N ARG A 10 -22.50 5.38 4.11
CA ARG A 10 -21.88 5.88 5.35
C ARG A 10 -20.38 6.20 5.21
N TYR A 11 -19.69 5.66 4.21
CA TYR A 11 -18.22 5.71 4.12
C TYR A 11 -17.67 6.18 2.75
N GLY A 12 -18.55 6.57 1.80
CA GLY A 12 -18.18 6.95 0.44
C GLY A 12 -17.77 8.42 0.26
N ASP A 13 -16.45 8.63 0.17
CA ASP A 13 -15.74 9.70 -0.55
C ASP A 13 -15.64 11.13 0.00
N TYR A 14 -14.39 11.63 0.01
CA TYR A 14 -14.03 13.06 -0.03
C TYR A 14 -12.83 13.27 -0.98
N ILE A 15 -12.90 14.29 -1.83
CA ILE A 15 -11.85 14.68 -2.79
C ILE A 15 -11.06 15.86 -2.23
N ILE A 16 -9.72 15.75 -2.19
CA ILE A 16 -8.82 16.82 -1.71
C ILE A 16 -8.21 17.55 -2.93
N PRO A 17 -8.20 18.90 -2.94
CA PRO A 17 -7.63 19.68 -4.05
C PRO A 17 -6.10 19.49 -4.18
N PRO A 18 -5.53 19.66 -5.40
CA PRO A 18 -4.08 19.66 -5.59
C PRO A 18 -3.46 20.91 -4.97
N ASN A 19 -2.40 20.76 -4.18
CA ASN A 19 -1.52 21.88 -3.87
C ASN A 19 -0.16 21.78 -4.59
N ARG A 20 0.39 22.95 -4.94
CA ARG A 20 1.63 23.11 -5.71
C ARG A 20 2.81 23.33 -4.77
N PHE A 21 3.49 22.27 -4.39
CA PHE A 21 4.89 22.36 -3.97
C PHE A 21 5.70 21.30 -4.72
N GLN A 22 6.71 21.74 -5.46
CA GLN A 22 7.59 20.88 -6.26
C GLN A 22 8.91 20.71 -5.52
N GLN A 23 9.04 19.60 -4.79
CA GLN A 23 10.35 19.03 -4.52
C GLN A 23 10.45 17.73 -5.32
N GLY A 24 11.40 17.67 -6.24
CA GLY A 24 11.61 16.49 -7.08
C GLY A 24 12.14 15.34 -6.24
N LEU A 25 11.37 14.27 -6.08
CA LEU A 25 11.85 13.03 -5.48
C LEU A 25 12.72 12.29 -6.52
N SER A 26 13.95 11.92 -6.18
CA SER A 26 14.80 11.10 -7.05
C SER A 26 15.40 9.92 -6.28
N ALA A 27 15.90 8.93 -7.03
CA ALA A 27 16.61 7.81 -6.45
C ALA A 27 17.83 8.28 -5.67
N PHE A 28 18.58 9.27 -6.17
CA PHE A 28 19.72 9.83 -5.44
C PHE A 28 19.31 10.40 -4.08
N THR A 29 18.24 11.21 -4.03
CA THR A 29 17.74 11.77 -2.77
C THR A 29 17.24 10.70 -1.80
N GLU A 30 16.70 9.59 -2.32
CA GLU A 30 16.07 8.53 -1.52
C GLU A 30 17.00 7.38 -1.10
N THR A 31 18.09 7.15 -1.85
CA THR A 31 18.98 5.99 -1.65
C THR A 31 20.47 6.33 -1.73
N GLY A 32 20.84 7.56 -2.13
CA GLY A 32 22.21 7.95 -2.41
C GLY A 32 22.79 7.35 -3.70
N GLN A 33 22.02 6.53 -4.43
CA GLN A 33 22.46 5.90 -5.67
C GLN A 33 22.20 6.81 -6.87
N ALA A 34 23.17 6.87 -7.79
CA ALA A 34 22.97 7.54 -9.07
C ALA A 34 21.80 6.91 -9.85
N GLU A 35 21.08 7.72 -10.62
CA GLU A 35 19.90 7.28 -11.37
C GLU A 35 20.27 6.40 -12.58
N SER A 36 21.43 6.64 -13.20
CA SER A 36 21.88 5.96 -14.43
C SER A 36 21.90 4.42 -14.33
N PRO A 37 22.47 3.79 -13.28
CA PRO A 37 22.49 2.33 -13.14
C PRO A 37 21.13 1.69 -12.81
N ILE A 38 20.11 2.46 -12.44
CA ILE A 38 18.80 1.89 -12.10
C ILE A 38 18.12 1.44 -13.39
N PRO A 39 17.84 0.14 -13.56
CA PRO A 39 17.32 -0.38 -14.83
C PRO A 39 15.94 0.21 -15.12
N VAL A 40 15.06 0.28 -14.11
CA VAL A 40 13.68 0.75 -14.26
C VAL A 40 13.60 2.28 -14.28
N LEU A 41 13.31 2.90 -15.44
CA LEU A 41 13.21 4.36 -15.58
C LEU A 41 12.25 5.02 -14.58
N LYS A 42 11.10 4.39 -14.33
CA LYS A 42 10.08 4.93 -13.41
C LYS A 42 10.53 4.96 -11.96
N GLN A 43 11.64 4.28 -11.61
CA GLN A 43 12.23 4.31 -10.27
C GLN A 43 13.27 5.43 -10.10
N ARG A 44 13.72 6.07 -11.20
CA ARG A 44 14.83 7.04 -11.17
C ARG A 44 14.43 8.39 -10.59
N PHE A 45 13.32 8.95 -11.04
CA PHE A 45 12.86 10.26 -10.59
C PHE A 45 11.34 10.38 -10.69
N TYR A 46 10.72 11.05 -9.73
CA TYR A 46 9.30 11.37 -9.74
C TYR A 46 9.04 12.59 -10.60
N THR A 47 8.11 12.45 -11.55
CA THR A 47 7.76 13.50 -12.53
C THR A 47 6.45 14.22 -12.23
N GLY A 48 5.73 13.80 -11.18
CA GLY A 48 4.44 14.38 -10.87
C GLY A 48 4.56 15.74 -10.18
N ARG A 49 3.39 16.38 -10.01
CA ARG A 49 3.27 17.74 -9.47
C ARG A 49 2.75 17.79 -8.03
N LYS A 50 2.48 16.63 -7.43
CA LYS A 50 1.92 16.55 -6.07
C LYS A 50 3.05 16.69 -5.06
N SER A 51 2.78 17.35 -3.94
CA SER A 51 3.75 17.47 -2.84
C SER A 51 4.03 16.09 -2.24
N VAL A 52 5.26 15.62 -2.41
CA VAL A 52 5.79 14.36 -1.87
C VAL A 52 6.99 14.70 -1.02
N ILE A 53 7.01 14.26 0.24
CA ILE A 53 8.14 14.55 1.13
C ILE A 53 9.26 13.51 0.96
N PRO A 54 10.54 13.89 1.01
CA PRO A 54 11.63 12.92 0.97
C PRO A 54 11.64 12.04 2.23
N SER A 55 12.16 10.81 2.12
CA SER A 55 12.26 9.91 3.27
C SER A 55 13.10 10.48 4.41
N SER A 56 14.14 11.25 4.11
CA SER A 56 14.95 11.97 5.10
C SER A 56 14.09 12.87 6.00
N LEU A 57 13.19 13.67 5.41
CA LEU A 57 12.25 14.49 6.17
C LEU A 57 11.20 13.64 6.88
N ALA A 58 10.62 12.65 6.21
CA ALA A 58 9.60 11.78 6.80
C ALA A 58 10.08 11.10 8.09
N ASN A 59 11.37 10.78 8.17
CA ASN A 59 11.99 10.08 9.29
C ASN A 59 12.40 10.99 10.47
N VAL A 60 12.27 12.32 10.35
CA VAL A 60 12.57 13.24 11.45
C VAL A 60 11.51 13.09 12.54
N LEU A 61 11.93 12.86 13.79
CA LEU A 61 11.01 12.84 14.92
C LEU A 61 10.47 14.25 15.15
N CYS A 62 9.16 14.38 15.37
CA CYS A 62 8.58 15.69 15.63
C CYS A 62 9.10 16.34 16.93
N ALA A 63 9.53 15.52 17.89
CA ALA A 63 10.16 15.99 19.12
C ALA A 63 11.52 16.69 18.88
N ASP A 64 12.24 16.34 17.82
CA ASP A 64 13.58 16.88 17.54
C ASP A 64 13.52 18.29 16.95
N ILE A 65 12.43 18.64 16.25
CA ILE A 65 12.22 19.94 15.59
C ILE A 65 11.28 20.87 16.38
N GLY A 66 10.52 20.32 17.33
CA GLY A 66 9.53 21.09 18.09
C GLY A 66 8.29 21.48 17.29
N ILE A 67 7.33 22.08 17.98
CA ILE A 67 6.00 22.38 17.42
C ILE A 67 6.02 23.51 16.38
N ASP A 68 6.82 24.55 16.60
CA ASP A 68 6.91 25.71 15.70
C ASP A 68 7.43 25.29 14.32
N GLU A 69 8.57 24.60 14.28
CA GLU A 69 9.18 24.13 13.04
C GLU A 69 8.30 23.04 12.37
N LEU A 70 7.66 22.18 13.16
CA LEU A 70 6.69 21.20 12.63
C LEU A 70 5.57 21.89 11.86
N LEU A 71 4.93 22.91 12.46
CA LEU A 71 3.86 23.65 11.82
C LEU A 71 4.36 24.43 10.59
N GLU A 72 5.53 25.06 10.69
CA GLU A 72 6.15 25.79 9.58
C GLU A 72 6.38 24.88 8.36
N LYS A 73 6.94 23.68 8.57
CA LYS A 73 7.16 22.71 7.50
C LYS A 73 5.84 22.21 6.90
N LEU A 74 4.83 21.92 7.73
CA LEU A 74 3.50 21.52 7.25
C LEU A 74 2.89 22.63 6.37
N ASN A 75 2.91 23.87 6.86
CA ASN A 75 2.44 25.05 6.15
C ASN A 75 3.16 25.26 4.81
N THR A 76 4.48 25.10 4.80
CA THR A 76 5.28 25.24 3.57
C THR A 76 4.93 24.15 2.56
N ILE A 77 4.91 22.88 2.96
CA ILE A 77 4.61 21.75 2.07
C ILE A 77 3.17 21.81 1.54
N LEU A 78 2.24 22.26 2.37
CA LEU A 78 0.81 22.32 2.09
C LEU A 78 0.35 23.72 1.67
N GLY A 79 1.25 24.67 1.44
CA GLY A 79 0.93 26.01 0.94
C GLY A 79 -0.09 26.78 1.80
N THR A 80 0.00 26.68 3.12
CA THR A 80 -0.86 27.37 4.09
C THR A 80 -0.06 28.25 5.05
N SER A 81 -0.74 28.99 5.91
CA SER A 81 -0.14 29.88 6.91
C SER A 81 -0.89 29.81 8.24
N TYR A 82 -1.24 28.60 8.70
CA TYR A 82 -1.88 28.43 10.00
C TYR A 82 -0.94 28.81 11.14
N THR A 83 -1.50 29.30 12.23
CA THR A 83 -0.77 29.72 13.43
C THR A 83 -1.12 28.84 14.62
N LEU A 84 -0.23 28.81 15.62
CA LEU A 84 -0.48 28.10 16.88
C LEU A 84 -1.54 28.77 17.77
N GLU A 85 -2.06 29.94 17.36
CA GLU A 85 -3.24 30.54 17.99
C GLU A 85 -4.50 29.66 17.81
N ASN A 86 -4.51 28.81 16.78
CA ASN A 86 -5.50 27.75 16.65
C ASN A 86 -5.24 26.66 17.71
N ARG A 87 -5.87 26.83 18.87
CA ARG A 87 -5.71 25.94 20.03
C ARG A 87 -5.99 24.46 19.71
N PRO A 88 -7.07 24.09 19.00
CA PRO A 88 -7.29 22.70 18.56
C PRO A 88 -6.13 22.11 17.74
N LEU A 89 -5.63 22.86 16.75
CA LEU A 89 -4.49 22.41 15.95
C LEU A 89 -3.22 22.25 16.80
N SER A 90 -2.93 23.27 17.63
CA SER A 90 -1.75 23.26 18.51
C SER A 90 -1.76 22.03 19.43
N SER A 91 -2.86 21.81 20.16
CA SER A 91 -3.00 20.64 21.05
C SER A 91 -2.90 19.31 20.31
N LEU A 92 -3.38 19.22 19.06
CA LEU A 92 -3.22 18.02 18.25
C LEU A 92 -1.74 17.76 17.88
N LEU A 93 -1.00 18.80 17.50
CA LEU A 93 0.43 18.68 17.19
C LEU A 93 1.26 18.30 18.42
N GLU A 94 0.97 18.90 19.58
CA GLU A 94 1.59 18.53 20.86
C GLU A 94 1.34 17.05 21.20
N ASN A 95 0.11 16.57 20.99
CA ASN A 95 -0.25 15.16 21.20
C ASN A 95 0.55 14.22 20.27
N TYR A 96 0.75 14.59 19.01
CA TYR A 96 1.58 13.80 18.11
C TYR A 96 3.05 13.77 18.51
N ILE A 97 3.60 14.90 18.96
CA ILE A 97 4.96 14.97 19.52
C ILE A 97 5.08 14.05 20.73
N ALA A 98 4.12 14.14 21.68
CA ALA A 98 4.11 13.32 22.88
C ALA A 98 3.99 11.80 22.58
N LYS A 99 3.33 11.43 21.49
CA LYS A 99 3.27 10.04 20.99
C LYS A 99 4.55 9.56 20.32
N GLY A 100 5.56 10.42 20.17
CA GLY A 100 6.82 10.10 19.50
C GLY A 100 6.65 9.91 17.98
N TYR A 101 5.68 10.59 17.38
CA TYR A 101 5.47 10.49 15.93
C TYR A 101 6.58 11.19 15.16
N ASP A 102 6.93 10.60 14.01
CA ASP A 102 7.77 11.25 13.02
C ASP A 102 6.96 12.16 12.09
N PHE A 103 7.66 13.04 11.38
CA PHE A 103 7.05 14.01 10.48
C PHE A 103 6.20 13.32 9.40
N GLY A 104 6.66 12.20 8.85
CA GLY A 104 5.91 11.44 7.84
C GLY A 104 4.57 10.95 8.38
N THR A 105 4.54 10.47 9.62
CA THR A 105 3.33 9.99 10.28
C THR A 105 2.36 11.14 10.51
N VAL A 106 2.83 12.27 11.05
CA VAL A 106 2.00 13.47 11.25
C VAL A 106 1.46 13.99 9.91
N TYR A 107 2.33 14.12 8.91
CA TYR A 107 1.94 14.54 7.56
C TYR A 107 0.87 13.62 6.97
N ALA A 108 0.98 12.31 7.13
CA ALA A 108 -0.01 11.36 6.64
C ALA A 108 -1.37 11.49 7.33
N HIS A 109 -1.40 11.77 8.64
CA HIS A 109 -2.64 11.96 9.39
C HIS A 109 -3.36 13.26 9.02
N LEU A 110 -2.59 14.34 8.84
CA LEU A 110 -3.14 15.68 8.69
C LEU A 110 -3.43 16.05 7.24
N ARG A 111 -2.62 15.60 6.28
CA ARG A 111 -2.75 16.00 4.88
C ARG A 111 -4.17 15.83 4.33
N PRO A 112 -4.91 14.73 4.61
CA PRO A 112 -6.23 14.56 4.02
C PRO A 112 -7.30 15.52 4.54
N VAL A 113 -7.09 16.04 5.75
CA VAL A 113 -8.05 16.89 6.48
C VAL A 113 -7.52 18.30 6.70
N TRP A 114 -6.35 18.63 6.15
CA TRP A 114 -5.62 19.87 6.42
C TRP A 114 -6.41 21.13 6.05
N TYR A 115 -7.18 21.07 4.97
CA TYR A 115 -7.99 22.19 4.48
C TYR A 115 -9.43 22.16 5.00
N ASN A 116 -9.76 21.21 5.88
CA ASN A 116 -11.06 21.16 6.52
C ASN A 116 -11.09 22.12 7.73
N ASP A 117 -12.21 22.14 8.45
CA ASP A 117 -12.31 22.85 9.71
C ASP A 117 -11.41 22.19 10.78
N LEU A 118 -10.26 22.84 11.02
CA LEU A 118 -9.25 22.40 11.99
C LEU A 118 -9.76 22.46 13.45
N THR A 119 -10.88 23.11 13.74
CA THR A 119 -11.43 23.13 15.10
C THR A 119 -12.04 21.78 15.50
N THR A 120 -12.44 20.96 14.52
CA THR A 120 -13.09 19.65 14.75
C THR A 120 -12.25 18.46 14.32
N ILE A 121 -11.03 18.70 13.85
CA ILE A 121 -10.14 17.69 13.26
C ILE A 121 -9.87 16.50 14.20
N GLU A 122 -9.62 16.74 15.49
CA GLU A 122 -9.35 15.66 16.44
C GLU A 122 -10.57 14.75 16.63
N ASN A 123 -11.76 15.34 16.76
CA ASN A 123 -13.01 14.60 16.87
C ASN A 123 -13.31 13.80 15.61
N HIS A 124 -13.02 14.37 14.44
CA HIS A 124 -13.15 13.67 13.17
C HIS A 124 -12.25 12.43 13.11
N LEU A 125 -10.95 12.58 13.44
CA LEU A 125 -10.00 11.46 13.43
C LEU A 125 -10.40 10.36 14.42
N ARG A 126 -10.80 10.72 15.65
CA ARG A 126 -11.29 9.77 16.66
C ARG A 126 -12.53 9.01 16.17
N THR A 127 -13.43 9.69 15.47
CA THR A 127 -14.65 9.08 14.90
C THR A 127 -14.30 8.07 13.80
N CYS A 128 -13.38 8.43 12.90
CA CYS A 128 -12.91 7.53 11.84
C CYS A 128 -12.23 6.28 12.41
N GLU A 129 -11.37 6.43 13.42
CA GLU A 129 -10.73 5.30 14.09
C GLU A 129 -11.75 4.38 14.77
N ALA A 130 -12.71 4.95 15.51
CA ALA A 130 -13.74 4.17 16.19
C ALA A 130 -14.60 3.36 15.21
N ARG A 131 -14.98 3.96 14.08
CA ARG A 131 -15.74 3.29 13.01
C ARG A 131 -14.97 2.14 12.36
N ASP A 132 -13.68 2.30 12.08
CA ASP A 132 -12.87 1.19 11.53
C ASP A 132 -12.72 0.05 12.54
N ARG A 133 -12.61 0.37 13.83
CA ARG A 133 -12.56 -0.64 14.90
C ARG A 133 -13.87 -1.42 14.99
N GLU A 134 -15.01 -0.73 15.03
CA GLU A 134 -16.35 -1.33 15.07
C GLU A 134 -16.57 -2.23 13.85
N MET A 135 -16.30 -1.71 12.64
CA MET A 135 -16.40 -2.48 11.39
C MET A 135 -15.61 -3.79 11.42
N ARG A 136 -14.39 -3.78 11.99
CA ARG A 136 -13.55 -4.98 12.08
C ARG A 136 -13.96 -5.94 13.18
N GLN A 137 -14.70 -5.49 14.18
CA GLN A 137 -15.30 -6.35 15.20
C GLN A 137 -16.56 -7.01 14.64
N ASP A 138 -17.43 -6.23 14.01
CA ASP A 138 -18.73 -6.67 13.49
C ASP A 138 -18.61 -7.71 12.37
N VAL A 139 -17.54 -7.66 11.57
CA VAL A 139 -17.35 -8.62 10.48
C VAL A 139 -17.13 -10.06 10.99
N LEU A 140 -16.75 -10.23 12.25
CA LEU A 140 -16.56 -11.53 12.89
C LEU A 140 -17.81 -11.93 13.69
N ALA A 141 -18.68 -12.75 13.10
CA ALA A 141 -19.82 -13.33 13.80
C ALA A 141 -19.64 -14.84 13.96
N ASN A 142 -19.69 -15.35 15.20
CA ASN A 142 -19.54 -16.77 15.52
C ASN A 142 -18.28 -17.40 14.88
N ASN A 143 -17.14 -16.70 14.95
CA ASN A 143 -15.87 -17.08 14.31
C ASN A 143 -15.94 -17.25 12.78
N ARG A 144 -16.89 -16.59 12.11
CA ARG A 144 -17.01 -16.56 10.65
C ARG A 144 -16.99 -15.12 10.15
N ILE A 145 -16.39 -14.93 8.99
CA ILE A 145 -16.41 -13.66 8.26
C ILE A 145 -17.74 -13.55 7.54
N ILE A 146 -18.55 -12.58 7.93
CA ILE A 146 -19.89 -12.37 7.34
C ILE A 146 -19.84 -11.62 6.00
N THR A 147 -18.75 -10.89 5.73
CA THR A 147 -18.53 -10.19 4.46
C THR A 147 -17.04 -10.14 4.12
N THR A 148 -16.70 -10.38 2.85
CA THR A 148 -15.33 -10.23 2.35
C THR A 148 -15.03 -8.81 1.87
N MET A 149 -16.00 -7.89 1.92
CA MET A 149 -15.87 -6.52 1.40
C MET A 149 -15.18 -5.60 2.41
N MET A 150 -14.06 -6.04 2.95
CA MET A 150 -13.35 -5.31 4.00
C MET A 150 -12.22 -4.48 3.38
N PRO A 151 -12.13 -3.18 3.72
CA PRO A 151 -10.95 -2.42 3.37
C PRO A 151 -9.71 -2.98 4.07
N PRO A 152 -8.53 -2.78 3.48
CA PRO A 152 -7.29 -3.21 4.11
C PRO A 152 -7.15 -2.56 5.49
N ARG A 153 -6.44 -3.19 6.43
CA ARG A 153 -6.20 -2.56 7.75
C ARG A 153 -5.28 -1.37 7.67
N ARG A 154 -4.30 -1.45 6.77
CA ARG A 154 -3.27 -0.44 6.57
C ARG A 154 -2.99 -0.27 5.10
N VAL A 155 -2.51 0.91 4.75
CA VAL A 155 -2.05 1.25 3.41
C VAL A 155 -0.76 2.04 3.49
N TRP A 156 0.11 1.89 2.50
CA TRP A 156 1.30 2.71 2.34
C TRP A 156 0.94 4.02 1.66
N HIS A 157 0.98 5.12 2.41
CA HIS A 157 0.78 6.46 1.90
C HIS A 157 2.10 6.99 1.31
N LEU A 158 2.19 6.95 -0.02
CA LEU A 158 3.42 7.23 -0.75
C LEU A 158 3.90 8.67 -0.60
N TYR A 159 3.00 9.65 -0.40
CA TYR A 159 3.45 11.03 -0.23
C TYR A 159 4.22 11.23 1.07
N SER A 160 3.83 10.52 2.14
CA SER A 160 4.49 10.54 3.46
C SER A 160 5.59 9.51 3.65
N ASN A 161 5.66 8.50 2.79
CA ASN A 161 6.44 7.28 3.00
C ASN A 161 6.14 6.53 4.32
N ARG A 162 4.86 6.44 4.69
CA ARG A 162 4.42 5.72 5.90
C ARG A 162 3.26 4.78 5.63
N VAL A 163 3.28 3.63 6.29
CA VAL A 163 2.14 2.74 6.41
C VAL A 163 1.21 3.31 7.49
N VAL A 164 0.01 3.66 7.08
CA VAL A 164 -1.02 4.25 7.94
C VAL A 164 -2.26 3.36 8.00
N PRO A 165 -3.04 3.41 9.09
CA PRO A 165 -4.35 2.78 9.14
C PRO A 165 -5.27 3.26 8.01
N TRP A 166 -6.15 2.37 7.55
CA TRP A 166 -7.10 2.69 6.49
C TRP A 166 -8.06 3.84 6.83
N TRP A 167 -8.44 4.01 8.09
CA TRP A 167 -9.32 5.11 8.49
C TRP A 167 -8.72 6.52 8.30
N ILE A 168 -7.41 6.61 8.02
CA ILE A 168 -6.72 7.84 7.61
C ILE A 168 -6.74 8.00 6.08
N ALA A 169 -6.83 6.89 5.34
CA ALA A 169 -6.81 6.91 3.89
C ALA A 169 -8.20 7.27 3.36
N HIS A 170 -8.32 8.42 2.72
CA HIS A 170 -9.56 8.86 2.08
C HIS A 170 -9.71 8.34 0.64
N GLN A 171 -8.83 7.44 0.19
CA GLN A 171 -8.86 6.88 -1.16
C GLN A 171 -8.45 5.41 -1.15
N TRP A 172 -9.12 4.61 -1.98
CA TRP A 172 -8.77 3.20 -2.14
C TRP A 172 -7.35 3.02 -2.71
N PRO A 173 -6.52 2.15 -2.11
CA PRO A 173 -5.14 1.99 -2.57
C PRO A 173 -5.06 1.28 -3.91
N ARG A 174 -3.96 1.54 -4.62
CA ARG A 174 -3.50 0.68 -5.69
C ARG A 174 -2.85 -0.57 -5.09
N ALA A 175 -3.29 -1.76 -5.47
CA ALA A 175 -2.65 -2.99 -5.01
C ALA A 175 -1.34 -3.25 -5.77
N ILE A 176 -0.31 -3.70 -5.07
CA ILE A 176 0.84 -4.37 -5.67
C ILE A 176 0.65 -5.87 -5.52
N SER A 177 0.93 -6.60 -6.58
CA SER A 177 1.08 -8.05 -6.54
C SER A 177 2.46 -8.41 -7.12
N HIS A 178 3.04 -9.49 -6.65
CA HIS A 178 4.36 -9.91 -7.11
C HIS A 178 4.56 -11.42 -7.00
N ALA A 179 5.47 -11.95 -7.82
CA ALA A 179 5.92 -13.33 -7.69
C ALA A 179 6.70 -13.54 -6.38
N TRP A 180 6.63 -14.76 -5.85
CA TRP A 180 7.40 -15.15 -4.66
C TRP A 180 8.84 -15.51 -5.05
N MET A 181 9.76 -15.16 -4.18
CA MET A 181 11.19 -15.47 -4.33
C MET A 181 11.59 -16.57 -3.33
N GLU A 182 12.74 -17.21 -3.56
CA GLU A 182 13.34 -18.07 -2.55
C GLU A 182 13.70 -17.28 -1.31
N GLU A 183 13.55 -17.89 -0.13
CA GLU A 183 13.95 -17.26 1.13
C GLU A 183 15.42 -16.85 1.09
N LYS A 184 16.29 -17.68 0.50
CA LYS A 184 17.71 -17.36 0.28
C LYS A 184 17.94 -16.15 -0.64
N ASP A 185 16.96 -15.79 -1.46
CA ASP A 185 17.00 -14.66 -2.39
C ASP A 185 16.22 -13.45 -1.85
N CYS A 186 15.61 -13.58 -0.67
CA CYS A 186 15.00 -12.50 0.09
C CYS A 186 15.94 -11.97 1.17
N ALA A 187 15.66 -10.76 1.61
CA ALA A 187 16.25 -10.13 2.78
C ALA A 187 15.13 -9.55 3.64
N ASP A 188 15.23 -9.76 4.94
CA ASP A 188 14.33 -9.17 5.91
C ASP A 188 14.85 -7.79 6.32
N VAL A 189 14.09 -6.76 5.95
CA VAL A 189 14.52 -5.36 6.12
C VAL A 189 13.70 -4.70 7.22
N GLN A 190 14.40 -4.10 8.19
CA GLN A 190 13.81 -3.18 9.15
C GLN A 190 13.65 -1.80 8.50
N THR A 191 12.47 -1.19 8.61
CA THR A 191 12.17 0.07 7.91
C THR A 191 11.31 1.02 8.73
N PRO A 192 11.58 2.34 8.68
CA PRO A 192 10.70 3.33 9.29
C PRO A 192 9.34 3.42 8.57
N ILE A 193 9.23 2.89 7.35
CA ILE A 193 8.00 2.93 6.56
C ILE A 193 6.81 2.30 7.31
N ASN A 194 7.03 1.18 8.01
CA ASN A 194 6.01 0.56 8.86
C ASN A 194 6.21 0.87 10.36
N GLY A 195 7.02 1.88 10.68
CA GLY A 195 7.39 2.26 12.04
C GLY A 195 8.19 1.19 12.78
N TYR A 196 9.03 0.42 12.07
CA TYR A 196 9.85 -0.67 12.63
C TYR A 196 9.06 -1.74 13.38
N ARG A 197 7.77 -1.92 13.05
CA ARG A 197 6.88 -2.84 13.79
C ARG A 197 7.11 -4.31 13.45
N TRP A 198 7.56 -4.60 12.23
CA TRP A 198 7.91 -5.94 11.76
C TRP A 198 8.93 -5.85 10.61
N SER A 199 9.70 -6.91 10.41
CA SER A 199 10.59 -7.06 9.25
C SER A 199 9.77 -7.16 7.96
N VAL A 200 10.29 -6.58 6.87
CA VAL A 200 9.69 -6.65 5.53
C VAL A 200 10.56 -7.54 4.66
N SER A 201 10.05 -8.71 4.29
CA SER A 201 10.77 -9.64 3.41
C SER A 201 10.66 -9.18 1.96
N ILE A 202 11.77 -8.75 1.37
CA ILE A 202 11.85 -8.29 -0.02
C ILE A 202 13.03 -8.93 -0.75
N PRO A 203 13.02 -9.02 -2.09
CA PRO A 203 14.14 -9.63 -2.81
C PRO A 203 15.46 -8.87 -2.56
N LYS A 204 16.57 -9.60 -2.46
CA LYS A 204 17.91 -9.01 -2.30
C LYS A 204 18.18 -8.00 -3.42
N GLY A 205 18.76 -6.86 -3.04
CA GLY A 205 19.08 -5.74 -3.93
C GLY A 205 17.90 -4.82 -4.26
N VAL A 206 16.69 -5.10 -3.75
CA VAL A 206 15.52 -4.23 -3.94
C VAL A 206 15.45 -3.18 -2.85
N ASN A 207 15.01 -1.97 -3.22
CA ASN A 207 14.81 -0.87 -2.29
C ASN A 207 13.35 -0.36 -2.36
N LEU A 208 12.68 -0.28 -1.22
CA LEU A 208 11.29 0.16 -1.12
C LEU A 208 11.11 1.61 -1.62
N ASN A 209 12.07 2.51 -1.40
CA ASN A 209 11.97 3.88 -1.90
C ASN A 209 12.00 3.96 -3.43
N LEU A 210 12.67 3.01 -4.12
CA LEU A 210 12.60 2.92 -5.58
C LEU A 210 11.20 2.48 -6.05
N ILE A 211 10.63 1.47 -5.40
CA ILE A 211 9.24 1.03 -5.65
C ILE A 211 8.27 2.18 -5.41
N ARG A 212 8.48 2.98 -4.36
CA ARG A 212 7.70 4.18 -4.06
C ARG A 212 7.73 5.17 -5.22
N ILE A 213 8.92 5.54 -5.73
CA ILE A 213 9.06 6.45 -6.88
C ILE A 213 8.31 5.91 -8.10
N GLU A 214 8.41 4.60 -8.35
CA GLU A 214 7.71 3.94 -9.44
C GLU A 214 6.19 4.01 -9.31
N MET A 215 5.65 3.71 -8.13
CA MET A 215 4.21 3.79 -7.88
C MET A 215 3.70 5.23 -7.93
N LEU A 216 4.48 6.21 -7.47
CA LEU A 216 4.17 7.63 -7.62
C LEU A 216 4.09 8.03 -9.11
N ASN A 217 5.00 7.52 -9.95
CA ASN A 217 4.97 7.69 -11.41
C ASN A 217 3.88 6.86 -12.12
N LEU A 218 3.14 6.01 -11.38
CA LEU A 218 1.88 5.39 -11.81
C LEU A 218 0.65 6.13 -11.25
N GLY A 219 0.86 7.30 -10.65
CA GLY A 219 -0.19 8.16 -10.11
C GLY A 219 -0.82 7.65 -8.82
N ALA A 220 -0.16 6.72 -8.11
CA ALA A 220 -0.68 6.25 -6.83
C ALA A 220 -0.34 7.25 -5.71
N GLU A 221 -1.31 7.51 -4.83
CA GLU A 221 -1.11 8.19 -3.55
C GLU A 221 -1.06 7.18 -2.39
N TYR A 222 -1.97 6.20 -2.43
CA TYR A 222 -2.02 5.06 -1.50
C TYR A 222 -1.75 3.77 -2.26
N VAL A 223 -0.90 2.93 -1.68
CA VAL A 223 -0.58 1.59 -2.18
C VAL A 223 -0.84 0.56 -1.10
N TRP A 224 -1.27 -0.61 -1.52
CA TRP A 224 -1.31 -1.78 -0.66
C TRP A 224 -0.29 -2.79 -1.13
N LEU A 225 0.65 -3.13 -0.26
CA LEU A 225 1.67 -4.15 -0.47
C LEU A 225 1.61 -5.09 0.73
N ASP A 226 1.37 -6.37 0.51
CA ASP A 226 1.18 -7.41 1.53
C ASP A 226 2.29 -7.40 2.59
N VAL A 227 3.55 -7.46 2.18
CA VAL A 227 4.71 -7.50 3.08
C VAL A 227 4.87 -6.23 3.93
N LEU A 228 4.30 -5.10 3.49
CA LEU A 228 4.33 -3.82 4.21
C LEU A 228 3.07 -3.55 5.03
N CYS A 229 1.90 -3.91 4.52
CA CYS A 229 0.60 -3.51 5.07
C CYS A 229 0.03 -4.57 6.03
N LEU A 230 0.37 -5.85 5.84
CA LEU A 230 0.09 -6.91 6.80
C LEU A 230 1.23 -7.05 7.80
N ARG A 231 0.87 -7.25 9.06
CA ARG A 231 1.84 -7.62 10.08
C ARG A 231 2.45 -8.98 9.74
N GLN A 232 3.77 -9.01 9.56
CA GLN A 232 4.53 -10.21 9.23
C GLN A 232 4.92 -11.00 10.48
N ALA A 233 5.17 -12.29 10.30
CA ALA A 233 5.64 -13.17 11.37
C ALA A 233 7.05 -12.79 11.84
N GLY A 234 7.35 -13.10 13.10
CA GLY A 234 8.65 -12.83 13.71
C GLY A 234 8.84 -11.38 14.17
N GLY A 235 7.76 -10.60 14.20
CA GLY A 235 7.77 -9.21 14.64
C GLY A 235 7.38 -9.04 16.11
N TRP A 236 7.39 -7.78 16.57
CA TRP A 236 6.82 -7.45 17.88
C TRP A 236 5.29 -7.57 17.82
N ARG A 237 4.69 -8.07 18.91
CA ARG A 237 3.25 -8.31 19.06
C ARG A 237 2.67 -9.36 18.09
N GLU A 238 3.24 -10.57 18.12
CA GLU A 238 2.70 -11.75 17.43
C GLU A 238 1.26 -12.08 17.85
N ASP A 239 0.88 -11.77 19.10
CA ASP A 239 -0.50 -11.83 19.60
C ASP A 239 -1.45 -11.02 18.70
N LEU A 240 -1.07 -9.79 18.35
CA LEU A 240 -1.86 -8.96 17.45
C LEU A 240 -1.87 -9.49 16.03
N ARG A 241 -0.78 -10.13 15.56
CA ARG A 241 -0.75 -10.69 14.20
C ARG A 241 -1.82 -11.75 14.03
N VAL A 242 -1.92 -12.68 14.98
CA VAL A 242 -2.92 -13.75 14.95
C VAL A 242 -4.34 -13.17 14.92
N GLU A 243 -4.62 -12.17 15.75
CA GLU A 243 -5.94 -11.53 15.78
C GLU A 243 -6.24 -10.71 14.52
N GLU A 244 -5.28 -9.94 14.02
CA GLU A 244 -5.43 -9.17 12.77
C GLU A 244 -5.69 -10.10 11.58
N TRP A 245 -4.95 -11.23 11.50
CA TRP A 245 -5.04 -12.18 10.39
C TRP A 245 -6.36 -12.94 10.31
N LYS A 246 -7.11 -13.08 11.43
CA LYS A 246 -8.46 -13.67 11.39
C LYS A 246 -9.38 -12.93 10.42
N VAL A 247 -9.20 -11.63 10.25
CA VAL A 247 -9.96 -10.79 9.31
C VAL A 247 -9.16 -10.50 8.06
N ASP A 248 -7.94 -10.01 8.22
CA ASP A 248 -7.22 -9.35 7.13
C ASP A 248 -6.83 -10.34 6.01
N VAL A 249 -6.44 -11.57 6.36
CA VAL A 249 -6.02 -12.58 5.38
C VAL A 249 -7.20 -13.06 4.52
N PRO A 250 -8.34 -13.51 5.09
CA PRO A 250 -9.42 -14.00 4.24
C PRO A 250 -10.14 -12.91 3.43
N THR A 251 -10.01 -11.62 3.79
CA THR A 251 -10.66 -10.51 3.06
C THR A 251 -9.73 -9.77 2.10
N ILE A 252 -8.46 -10.17 2.00
CA ILE A 252 -7.43 -9.48 1.22
C ILE A 252 -7.78 -9.29 -0.26
N GLY A 253 -8.50 -10.25 -0.85
CA GLY A 253 -8.88 -10.20 -2.26
C GLY A 253 -9.75 -9.00 -2.62
N TRP A 254 -10.39 -8.36 -1.64
CA TRP A 254 -11.15 -7.14 -1.87
C TRP A 254 -10.29 -5.96 -2.32
N VAL A 255 -9.04 -5.89 -1.84
CA VAL A 255 -8.08 -4.84 -2.22
C VAL A 255 -7.80 -4.86 -3.73
N TYR A 256 -7.73 -6.05 -4.32
CA TYR A 256 -7.40 -6.28 -5.74
C TYR A 256 -8.58 -6.09 -6.69
N ARG A 257 -9.82 -6.00 -6.19
CA ARG A 257 -11.04 -5.97 -7.01
C ARG A 257 -11.48 -4.57 -7.45
N SER A 258 -11.07 -3.52 -6.75
CA SER A 258 -11.65 -2.17 -6.94
C SER A 258 -10.83 -1.22 -7.83
N LYS A 259 -9.52 -1.47 -7.97
CA LYS A 259 -8.57 -0.61 -8.69
C LYS A 259 -7.54 -1.48 -9.42
N THR A 260 -6.98 -0.94 -10.49
CA THR A 260 -5.92 -1.56 -11.28
C THR A 260 -4.71 -1.97 -10.43
N ALA A 261 -4.30 -3.23 -10.47
CA ALA A 261 -3.15 -3.74 -9.72
C ALA A 261 -1.84 -3.58 -10.51
N ALA A 262 -0.75 -3.24 -9.82
CA ALA A 262 0.60 -3.26 -10.38
C ALA A 262 1.27 -4.61 -10.07
N CYS A 263 1.62 -5.37 -11.11
CA CYS A 263 2.15 -6.72 -10.95
C CYS A 263 3.63 -6.83 -11.35
N TYR A 264 4.43 -7.35 -10.43
CA TYR A 264 5.82 -7.75 -10.65
C TYR A 264 5.93 -9.26 -10.86
N PHE A 265 5.98 -9.70 -12.12
CA PHE A 265 6.00 -11.14 -12.45
C PHE A 265 7.34 -11.84 -12.14
N ASN A 266 8.41 -11.09 -11.86
CA ASN A 266 9.76 -11.58 -11.61
C ASN A 266 10.26 -11.27 -10.19
N GLY A 267 9.33 -11.10 -9.24
CA GLY A 267 9.62 -10.70 -7.86
C GLY A 267 9.52 -9.19 -7.67
N LEU A 268 9.10 -8.79 -6.46
CA LEU A 268 8.83 -7.39 -6.10
C LEU A 268 10.00 -6.47 -6.45
N GLY A 269 9.73 -5.36 -7.13
CA GLY A 269 10.73 -4.34 -7.46
C GLY A 269 11.79 -4.76 -8.49
N ARG A 270 11.73 -6.00 -9.01
CA ARG A 270 12.68 -6.49 -10.02
C ARG A 270 12.20 -6.17 -11.43
N PRO A 271 13.12 -5.89 -12.36
CA PRO A 271 12.79 -5.73 -13.75
C PRO A 271 12.19 -7.01 -14.34
N LEU A 272 11.26 -6.83 -15.26
CA LEU A 272 10.74 -7.93 -16.06
C LEU A 272 11.74 -8.27 -17.17
N SER A 273 12.42 -9.41 -17.07
CA SER A 273 13.39 -9.87 -18.09
C SER A 273 13.06 -11.28 -18.59
N MET A 274 13.32 -11.55 -19.88
CA MET A 274 13.13 -12.86 -20.52
C MET A 274 13.87 -13.99 -19.78
N ASN A 275 15.10 -13.71 -19.34
CA ASN A 275 16.02 -14.73 -18.83
C ASN A 275 15.69 -15.19 -17.41
N THR A 276 14.83 -14.47 -16.70
CA THR A 276 14.53 -14.71 -15.28
C THR A 276 13.08 -15.12 -15.03
N CYS A 277 12.17 -14.86 -15.96
CA CYS A 277 10.74 -15.13 -15.78
C CYS A 277 10.37 -16.52 -16.30
N SER A 278 10.53 -17.56 -15.46
CA SER A 278 10.02 -18.90 -15.80
C SER A 278 8.53 -19.01 -15.46
N PHE A 279 7.67 -18.98 -16.48
CA PHE A 279 6.22 -19.18 -16.32
C PHE A 279 5.85 -20.61 -15.90
N GLU A 280 6.77 -21.56 -16.05
CA GLU A 280 6.57 -22.97 -15.75
C GLU A 280 6.99 -23.35 -14.32
N SER A 281 7.72 -22.46 -13.63
CA SER A 281 8.08 -22.65 -12.23
C SER A 281 6.85 -22.62 -11.32
N ASP A 282 6.81 -23.45 -10.29
CA ASP A 282 5.73 -23.46 -9.28
C ASP A 282 5.62 -22.12 -8.52
N ARG A 283 6.67 -21.30 -8.57
CA ARG A 283 6.72 -19.93 -7.99
C ARG A 283 6.21 -18.87 -8.95
N SER A 284 5.92 -19.24 -10.20
CA SER A 284 5.34 -18.34 -11.18
C SER A 284 4.05 -17.75 -10.64
N TRP A 285 3.87 -16.45 -10.85
CA TRP A 285 2.64 -15.77 -10.48
C TRP A 285 1.38 -16.49 -11.00
N PHE A 286 1.45 -17.09 -12.18
CA PHE A 286 0.33 -17.82 -12.81
C PHE A 286 -0.04 -19.15 -12.14
N ARG A 287 0.85 -19.73 -11.33
CA ARG A 287 0.68 -21.08 -10.76
C ARG A 287 0.35 -21.08 -9.26
N ARG A 288 0.23 -19.91 -8.63
CA ARG A 288 -0.07 -19.83 -7.19
C ARG A 288 -1.57 -19.92 -6.95
N ALA A 289 -1.98 -20.72 -5.97
CA ALA A 289 -3.37 -20.75 -5.48
C ALA A 289 -3.84 -19.38 -4.97
N TRP A 290 -2.91 -18.60 -4.40
CA TRP A 290 -3.14 -17.25 -3.91
C TRP A 290 -3.50 -16.24 -5.02
N THR A 291 -3.10 -16.50 -6.27
CA THR A 291 -3.38 -15.64 -7.43
C THR A 291 -4.87 -15.49 -7.73
N LEU A 292 -5.71 -16.44 -7.31
CA LEU A 292 -7.16 -16.32 -7.43
C LEU A 292 -7.72 -15.13 -6.63
N GLN A 293 -7.11 -14.79 -5.49
CA GLN A 293 -7.52 -13.65 -4.67
C GLN A 293 -6.92 -12.32 -5.17
N GLU A 294 -5.73 -12.37 -5.80
CA GLU A 294 -5.03 -11.19 -6.34
C GLU A 294 -5.43 -10.82 -7.77
N PHE A 295 -6.31 -11.60 -8.39
CA PHE A 295 -6.72 -11.37 -9.77
C PHE A 295 -7.53 -10.07 -9.88
N CYS A 296 -7.02 -9.17 -10.73
CA CYS A 296 -7.63 -7.87 -10.98
C CYS A 296 -8.20 -7.80 -12.41
N ARG A 297 -9.26 -7.02 -12.64
CA ARG A 297 -9.74 -6.81 -14.03
C ARG A 297 -8.75 -5.98 -14.85
N ASP A 298 -8.09 -5.03 -14.20
CA ASP A 298 -7.16 -4.10 -14.84
C ASP A 298 -5.74 -4.35 -14.32
N LEU A 299 -4.87 -4.82 -15.20
CA LEU A 299 -3.47 -5.17 -14.89
C LEU A 299 -2.50 -4.12 -15.43
N ILE A 300 -1.65 -3.58 -14.55
CA ILE A 300 -0.42 -2.89 -14.94
C ILE A 300 0.73 -3.87 -14.78
N ILE A 301 1.38 -4.21 -15.89
CA ILE A 301 2.64 -4.96 -15.89
C ILE A 301 3.75 -3.95 -15.57
N VAL A 302 4.43 -4.15 -14.44
CA VAL A 302 5.53 -3.30 -14.05
C VAL A 302 6.77 -3.69 -14.84
N ARG A 303 7.41 -2.71 -15.51
CA ARG A 303 8.33 -2.95 -16.64
C ARG A 303 9.76 -2.49 -16.36
N ASP A 304 10.70 -3.12 -17.04
CA ASP A 304 12.03 -2.56 -17.31
C ASP A 304 12.05 -1.87 -18.69
N THR A 305 13.07 -1.06 -18.91
CA THR A 305 13.38 -0.27 -20.10
C THR A 305 13.84 -1.12 -21.29
N SER A 306 14.26 -2.37 -21.06
CA SER A 306 14.64 -3.29 -22.13
C SER A 306 13.38 -3.82 -22.84
N ASN A 307 12.92 -3.03 -23.79
CA ASN A 307 11.82 -3.32 -24.71
C ASN A 307 11.94 -4.74 -25.28
N ASN A 308 11.03 -5.63 -24.88
CA ASN A 308 10.75 -6.89 -25.58
C ASN A 308 9.27 -7.23 -25.36
N GLY A 309 8.40 -6.65 -26.21
CA GLY A 309 6.95 -6.84 -26.17
C GLY A 309 6.47 -8.29 -26.26
N ILE A 310 7.37 -9.23 -26.55
CA ILE A 310 7.12 -10.67 -26.57
C ILE A 310 6.75 -11.21 -25.17
N VAL A 311 7.53 -10.91 -24.13
CA VAL A 311 7.21 -11.38 -22.75
C VAL A 311 5.89 -10.78 -22.27
N GLU A 312 5.67 -9.50 -22.57
CA GLU A 312 4.43 -8.83 -22.24
C GLU A 312 3.24 -9.47 -22.97
N GLY A 313 3.39 -9.76 -24.26
CA GLY A 313 2.39 -10.47 -25.06
C GLY A 313 2.02 -11.80 -24.43
N GLU A 314 3.01 -12.60 -24.05
CA GLU A 314 2.81 -13.87 -23.34
C GLU A 314 2.09 -13.71 -22.00
N ILE A 315 2.48 -12.72 -21.18
CA ILE A 315 1.81 -12.41 -19.92
C ILE A 315 0.35 -12.04 -20.18
N ARG A 316 0.08 -11.19 -21.18
CA ARG A 316 -1.28 -10.76 -21.53
C ARG A 316 -2.14 -11.92 -22.04
N VAL A 317 -1.57 -12.84 -22.82
CA VAL A 317 -2.27 -14.05 -23.28
C VAL A 317 -2.62 -14.94 -22.10
N ARG A 318 -1.66 -15.28 -21.24
CA ARG A 318 -1.89 -16.10 -20.04
C ARG A 318 -2.88 -15.43 -19.07
N TYR A 319 -2.81 -14.11 -18.93
CA TYR A 319 -3.74 -13.34 -18.10
C TYR A 319 -5.18 -13.41 -18.63
N LYS A 320 -5.37 -13.27 -19.95
CA LYS A 320 -6.68 -13.42 -20.59
C LYS A 320 -7.24 -14.82 -20.40
N GLN A 321 -6.43 -15.87 -20.56
CA GLN A 321 -6.86 -17.25 -20.31
C GLN A 321 -7.37 -17.44 -18.88
N MET A 322 -6.65 -16.94 -17.87
CA MET A 322 -7.13 -16.99 -16.48
C MET A 322 -8.39 -16.14 -16.26
N SER A 323 -8.50 -14.98 -16.91
CA SER A 323 -9.72 -14.17 -16.85
C SER A 323 -10.94 -14.95 -17.34
N SER A 324 -10.79 -15.69 -18.45
CA SER A 324 -11.85 -16.53 -19.02
C SER A 324 -12.22 -17.68 -18.09
N LEU A 325 -11.24 -18.33 -17.47
CA LEU A 325 -11.48 -19.38 -16.47
C LEU A 325 -12.23 -18.85 -15.25
N GLN A 326 -11.89 -17.65 -14.75
CA GLN A 326 -12.61 -17.03 -13.63
C GLN A 326 -14.03 -16.60 -13.97
N SER A 327 -14.31 -16.17 -15.20
CA SER A 327 -15.69 -15.89 -15.62
C SER A 327 -16.53 -17.17 -15.67
N MET A 328 -15.97 -18.27 -16.18
CA MET A 328 -16.65 -19.57 -16.19
C MET A 328 -16.89 -20.11 -14.77
N GLN A 329 -15.95 -19.89 -13.83
CA GLN A 329 -16.12 -20.26 -12.41
C GLN A 329 -17.27 -19.53 -11.71
N LYS A 330 -17.61 -18.31 -12.14
CA LYS A 330 -18.76 -17.57 -11.59
C LYS A 330 -20.11 -18.08 -12.11
N GLU A 331 -20.11 -18.88 -13.18
CA GLU A 331 -21.30 -19.41 -13.85
C GLU A 331 -21.68 -20.84 -13.43
N GLY A 332 -20.89 -21.48 -12.55
CA GLY A 332 -21.35 -22.61 -11.73
C GLY A 332 -21.10 -24.01 -12.29
N ASP A 333 -19.84 -24.42 -12.42
CA ASP A 333 -19.50 -25.85 -12.42
C ASP A 333 -18.25 -26.12 -11.58
N VAL A 334 -18.48 -26.72 -10.40
CA VAL A 334 -17.47 -26.94 -9.34
C VAL A 334 -16.65 -28.21 -9.61
N PHE A 335 -17.06 -29.07 -10.54
CA PHE A 335 -16.45 -30.40 -10.74
C PHE A 335 -15.20 -30.42 -11.63
N ASP A 336 -14.97 -29.41 -12.47
CA ASP A 336 -13.75 -29.32 -13.28
C ASP A 336 -12.50 -28.83 -12.52
N MET A 337 -12.67 -28.48 -11.24
CA MET A 337 -11.59 -27.97 -10.39
C MET A 337 -10.43 -28.98 -10.21
N LEU A 338 -10.68 -30.29 -10.33
CA LEU A 338 -9.71 -31.34 -10.00
C LEU A 338 -8.91 -31.88 -11.20
N SER A 339 -9.31 -31.55 -12.44
CA SER A 339 -8.60 -32.01 -13.64
C SER A 339 -7.49 -31.03 -14.06
N GLY A 340 -7.72 -29.72 -13.95
CA GLY A 340 -6.77 -28.67 -14.32
C GLY A 340 -5.75 -28.27 -13.22
N CYS A 341 -6.06 -28.51 -11.95
CA CYS A 341 -5.20 -28.14 -10.80
C CYS A 341 -4.36 -29.31 -10.25
N ARG A 342 -3.98 -30.30 -11.08
CA ARG A 342 -3.26 -31.51 -10.61
C ARG A 342 -1.81 -31.31 -10.11
N ARG A 343 -1.33 -30.07 -9.95
CA ARG A 343 -0.01 -29.77 -9.34
C ARG A 343 -0.02 -28.53 -8.45
N ILE A 344 -1.02 -28.41 -7.58
CA ILE A 344 -0.98 -27.44 -6.48
C ILE A 344 -0.63 -28.21 -5.21
N ARG A 345 0.64 -28.19 -4.80
CA ARG A 345 1.03 -28.55 -3.44
C ARG A 345 0.58 -27.42 -2.52
N TRP A 346 -0.44 -27.69 -1.73
CA TRP A 346 -0.66 -26.98 -0.49
C TRP A 346 0.47 -27.36 0.48
N ILE A 347 0.96 -26.39 1.25
CA ILE A 347 2.02 -26.56 2.26
C ILE A 347 1.79 -27.83 3.09
#